data_AF-A0A519EQ61-F1
#
_entry.id   AF-A0A519EQ61-F1
#
_cell.length_a   1.000
_cell.length_b   1.000
_cell.length_c   1.000
_cell.angle_alpha   90.00
_cell.angle_beta   90.00
_cell.angle_gamma   90.00
#
_symmetry.space_group_name_H-M   'P 1'
#
loop_
_entity.id
_entity.type
_entity.pdbx_description
1 polymer ?
#
loop_
_entity_poly.entity_id
_entity_poly.type
_entity_poly.pdbx_seq_one_letter_code
_entity_poly.pdbx_strand_id
1 'polypeptide(L)'
;MSLSLTLPDTSGALSPYTLRGSVPARPPAGVKFNRIAYSAAHVVADPLAAVDPWLQAAVDWDTTIAYRQHLWSLGLGVAEAMDTAQRGMGLDWPTSL
;
A
#
# COMPACT_ATOMS: atom_id res chain seq x y z
N MET A 1 12.13 -14.82 -20.91
CA MET A 1 12.45 -15.81 -19.85
C MET A 1 11.40 -15.66 -18.76
N SER A 2 10.76 -16.74 -18.35
CA SER A 2 9.80 -16.70 -17.24
C SER A 2 10.54 -16.68 -15.90
N LEU A 3 10.25 -15.70 -15.05
CA LEU A 3 10.84 -15.59 -13.72
C LEU A 3 10.22 -16.65 -12.79
N SER A 4 11.05 -17.33 -12.00
CA SER A 4 10.63 -18.35 -11.04
C SER A 4 11.16 -18.02 -9.64
N LEU A 5 10.33 -18.25 -8.63
CA LEU A 5 10.62 -18.01 -7.22
C LEU A 5 10.44 -19.30 -6.43
N THR A 6 11.27 -19.56 -5.43
CA THR A 6 11.05 -20.66 -4.49
C THR A 6 10.14 -20.16 -3.36
N LEU A 7 8.94 -20.72 -3.23
CA LEU A 7 7.93 -20.31 -2.24
C LEU A 7 7.48 -21.50 -1.38
N PRO A 8 7.07 -21.27 -0.12
CA PRO A 8 6.42 -22.30 0.68
C PRO A 8 5.07 -22.69 0.07
N ASP A 9 4.77 -23.99 0.04
CA ASP A 9 3.48 -24.54 -0.38
C ASP A 9 2.58 -24.90 0.82
N THR A 10 1.39 -25.40 0.53
CA THR A 10 0.39 -25.77 1.55
C THR A 10 0.80 -26.96 2.41
N SER A 11 1.85 -27.70 2.04
CA SER A 11 2.45 -28.78 2.85
C SER A 11 3.58 -28.28 3.75
N GLY A 12 3.96 -27.01 3.63
CA GLY A 12 5.11 -26.42 4.31
C GLY A 12 6.45 -26.70 3.61
N ALA A 13 6.44 -27.38 2.45
CA ALA A 13 7.64 -27.61 1.65
C ALA A 13 7.94 -26.41 0.75
N LEU A 14 9.20 -26.28 0.33
CA LEU A 14 9.60 -25.28 -0.66
C LEU A 14 9.39 -25.84 -2.06
N SER A 15 8.67 -25.09 -2.90
CA SER A 15 8.42 -25.46 -4.29
C SER A 15 8.64 -24.27 -5.24
N PRO A 16 9.06 -24.51 -6.49
CA PRO A 16 9.23 -23.46 -7.48
C PRO A 16 7.87 -22.95 -7.99
N TYR A 17 7.65 -21.66 -7.87
CA TYR A 17 6.53 -20.93 -8.46
C TYR A 17 7.01 -20.08 -9.64
N THR A 18 6.61 -20.45 -10.84
CA THR A 18 6.80 -19.61 -12.03
C THR A 18 5.73 -18.53 -12.07
N LEU A 19 6.15 -17.26 -12.18
CA LEU A 19 5.24 -16.12 -12.21
C LEU A 19 4.24 -16.26 -13.36
N ARG A 20 2.95 -16.07 -13.03
CA ARG A 20 1.84 -16.06 -13.99
C ARG A 20 1.11 -14.73 -13.85
N GLY A 21 1.01 -13.98 -14.94
CA GLY A 21 0.30 -12.70 -14.96
C GLY A 21 0.77 -11.79 -16.09
N SER A 22 -0.09 -10.84 -16.45
CA SER A 22 0.27 -9.71 -17.31
C SER A 22 0.29 -8.44 -16.46
N VAL A 23 1.11 -7.47 -16.86
CA VAL A 23 1.15 -6.17 -16.20
C VAL A 23 -0.21 -5.48 -16.37
N PRO A 24 -0.84 -4.97 -15.30
CA PRO A 24 -2.07 -4.19 -15.42
C PRO A 24 -1.89 -2.96 -16.31
N ALA A 25 -2.92 -2.63 -17.09
CA ALA A 25 -2.89 -1.42 -17.92
C ALA A 25 -2.81 -0.18 -17.03
N ARG A 26 -1.92 0.74 -17.38
CA ARG A 26 -1.81 2.05 -16.71
C ARG A 26 -2.70 3.06 -17.43
N PRO A 27 -3.65 3.73 -16.74
CA PRO A 27 -4.43 4.78 -17.37
C PRO A 27 -3.54 5.96 -17.80
N PRO A 28 -3.87 6.63 -18.93
CA PRO A 28 -3.24 7.90 -19.27
C PRO A 28 -3.50 8.96 -18.19
N ALA A 29 -2.55 9.87 -18.00
CA ALA A 29 -2.72 11.00 -17.10
C ALA A 29 -3.96 11.83 -17.49
N GLY A 30 -4.77 12.20 -16.49
CA GLY A 30 -5.98 13.00 -16.71
C GLY A 30 -7.17 12.23 -17.29
N VAL A 31 -7.14 10.89 -17.29
CA VAL A 31 -8.31 10.08 -17.67
C VAL A 31 -9.52 10.46 -16.83
N LYS A 32 -10.70 10.58 -17.47
CA LYS A 32 -11.97 10.77 -16.77
C LYS A 32 -12.70 9.44 -16.70
N PHE A 33 -12.93 8.96 -15.49
CA PHE A 33 -13.72 7.75 -15.26
C PHE A 33 -15.22 8.07 -15.28
N ASN A 34 -16.03 7.06 -15.63
CA ASN A 34 -17.49 7.13 -15.50
C ASN A 34 -17.98 6.73 -14.09
N ARG A 35 -17.07 6.68 -13.11
CA ARG A 35 -17.30 6.34 -11.69
C ARG A 35 -16.42 7.23 -10.83
N ILE A 36 -16.87 7.47 -9.60
CA ILE A 36 -16.05 8.08 -8.56
C ILE A 36 -15.42 6.93 -7.76
N ALA A 37 -14.11 6.77 -7.87
CA ALA A 37 -13.38 5.70 -7.21
C ALA A 37 -12.36 6.30 -6.24
N TYR A 38 -12.45 5.89 -4.97
CA TYR A 38 -11.48 6.23 -3.94
C TYR A 38 -10.69 4.99 -3.53
N SER A 39 -9.39 5.17 -3.32
CA SER A 39 -8.57 4.21 -2.60
C SER A 39 -8.48 4.64 -1.14
N ALA A 40 -8.91 3.79 -0.21
CA ALA A 40 -8.50 3.92 1.18
C ALA A 40 -6.99 3.62 1.24
N ALA A 41 -6.18 4.64 1.53
CA ALA A 41 -4.73 4.52 1.45
C ALA A 41 -4.14 3.99 2.76
N HIS A 42 -3.08 3.18 2.66
CA HIS A 42 -2.30 2.74 3.82
C HIS A 42 -1.31 3.82 4.25
N VAL A 43 -0.66 3.65 5.40
CA VAL A 43 0.51 4.44 5.83
C VAL A 43 1.78 3.60 5.74
N VAL A 44 2.92 4.26 5.53
CA VAL A 44 4.23 3.60 5.56
C VAL A 44 4.86 3.90 6.92
N ALA A 45 5.19 2.85 7.66
CA ALA A 45 5.90 3.00 8.92
C ALA A 45 7.36 3.42 8.66
N ASP A 46 7.91 4.30 9.50
CA ASP A 46 9.35 4.57 9.53
C ASP A 46 10.06 3.39 10.22
N PRO A 47 10.82 2.56 9.49
CA PRO A 47 11.44 1.37 10.05
C PRO A 47 12.69 1.67 10.90
N LEU A 48 13.19 2.92 10.89
CA LEU A 48 14.39 3.34 11.60
C LEU A 48 14.05 4.17 12.85
N ALA A 49 12.78 4.49 13.06
CA ALA A 49 12.33 5.26 14.22
C ALA A 49 12.62 4.52 15.53
N ALA A 50 13.19 5.24 16.50
CA ALA A 50 13.45 4.75 17.84
C ALA A 50 12.19 4.83 18.71
N VAL A 51 11.18 4.02 18.40
CA VAL A 51 9.89 3.95 19.11
C VAL A 51 9.57 2.51 19.52
N ASP A 52 8.61 2.31 20.43
CA ASP A 52 7.99 1.00 20.62
C ASP A 52 6.95 0.78 19.50
N PRO A 53 7.20 -0.15 18.54
CA PRO A 53 6.35 -0.31 17.35
C PRO A 53 4.97 -0.91 17.65
N TRP A 54 4.74 -1.41 18.87
CA TRP A 54 3.42 -1.90 19.28
C TRP A 54 2.59 -0.82 19.96
N LEU A 55 3.23 0.19 20.54
CA LEU A 55 2.57 1.24 21.31
C LEU A 55 2.52 2.59 20.59
N GLN A 56 3.41 2.81 19.63
CA GLN A 56 3.60 4.10 18.99
C GLN A 56 3.63 3.97 17.47
N ALA A 57 2.93 4.87 16.79
CA ALA A 57 3.05 5.02 15.35
C ALA A 57 4.23 5.95 15.01
N ALA A 58 5.13 5.47 14.16
CA ALA A 58 6.11 6.30 13.48
C ALA A 58 5.88 6.20 11.98
N VAL A 59 5.51 7.30 11.34
CA VAL A 59 5.15 7.34 9.91
C VAL A 59 6.31 7.92 9.12
N ASP A 60 6.71 7.21 8.06
CA ASP A 60 7.52 7.78 6.99
C ASP A 60 6.59 8.62 6.10
N TRP A 61 6.57 9.93 6.35
CA TRP A 61 5.70 10.86 5.64
C TRP A 61 6.03 10.99 4.17
N ASP A 62 7.31 10.97 3.80
CA ASP A 62 7.72 11.15 2.40
C ASP A 62 7.22 9.98 1.55
N THR A 63 7.42 8.75 2.02
CA THR A 63 6.94 7.55 1.30
C THR A 63 5.41 7.45 1.34
N THR A 64 4.80 7.80 2.49
CA THR A 64 3.34 7.84 2.66
C THR A 64 2.69 8.81 1.66
N ILE A 65 3.22 10.02 1.50
CA ILE A 65 2.72 11.03 0.55
C ILE A 65 3.05 10.66 -0.91
N ALA A 66 4.22 10.07 -1.18
CA ALA A 66 4.55 9.57 -2.52
C ALA A 66 3.52 8.55 -3.02
N TYR A 67 3.00 7.70 -2.12
CA TYR A 67 1.92 6.78 -2.47
C TYR A 67 0.59 7.48 -2.81
N ARG A 68 0.24 8.59 -2.13
CA ARG A 68 -0.94 9.40 -2.51
C ARG A 68 -0.77 10.00 -3.89
N GLN A 69 0.40 10.56 -4.16
CA GLN A 69 0.73 11.10 -5.49
C GLN A 69 0.66 10.03 -6.57
N HIS A 70 1.08 8.80 -6.26
CA HIS A 70 0.91 7.66 -7.16
C HIS A 70 -0.57 7.39 -7.45
N LEU A 71 -1.44 7.32 -6.44
CA LEU A 71 -2.88 7.10 -6.61
C LEU A 71 -3.54 8.22 -7.44
N TRP A 72 -3.20 9.48 -7.17
CA TRP A 72 -3.66 10.62 -7.98
C TRP A 72 -3.16 10.53 -9.42
N SER A 73 -1.93 10.07 -9.65
CA SER A 73 -1.39 9.85 -11.00
C SER A 73 -2.16 8.79 -11.79
N LEU A 74 -2.87 7.90 -11.10
CA LEU A 74 -3.77 6.90 -11.69
C LEU A 74 -5.21 7.43 -11.87
N GLY A 75 -5.51 8.65 -11.44
CA GLY A 75 -6.83 9.27 -11.51
C GLY A 75 -7.79 8.89 -10.37
N LEU A 76 -7.29 8.21 -9.33
CA LEU A 76 -8.10 7.82 -8.17
C LEU A 76 -8.19 8.96 -7.15
N GLY A 77 -9.32 9.04 -6.44
CA GLY A 77 -9.39 9.78 -5.19
C GLY A 77 -8.67 9.04 -4.06
N VAL A 78 -8.29 9.76 -3.02
CA VAL A 78 -7.73 9.17 -1.78
C VAL A 78 -8.71 9.38 -0.64
N ALA A 79 -9.06 8.30 0.06
CA ALA A 79 -9.75 8.35 1.33
C ALA A 79 -8.71 8.23 2.45
N GLU A 80 -8.39 9.35 3.08
CA GLU A 80 -7.31 9.46 4.08
C GLU A 80 -7.71 8.97 5.46
N ALA A 81 -6.70 8.53 6.22
CA ALA A 81 -6.85 8.10 7.61
C ALA A 81 -8.07 7.18 7.83
N MET A 82 -8.29 6.25 6.89
CA MET A 82 -9.36 5.26 6.97
C MET A 82 -8.87 3.98 7.65
N ASP A 83 -9.74 2.97 7.74
CA ASP A 83 -9.41 1.65 8.31
C ASP A 83 -8.15 1.01 7.69
N THR A 84 -7.93 1.17 6.38
CA THR A 84 -6.73 0.71 5.67
C THR A 84 -5.44 1.43 6.12
N ALA A 85 -5.55 2.65 6.65
CA ALA A 85 -4.45 3.36 7.30
C ALA A 85 -4.23 2.89 8.75
N GLN A 86 -4.94 1.84 9.19
CA GLN A 86 -4.92 1.29 10.55
C GLN A 86 -5.46 2.25 11.62
N ARG A 87 -6.37 3.17 11.25
CA ARG A 87 -6.96 4.11 12.20
C ARG A 87 -7.73 3.39 13.30
N GLY A 88 -7.36 3.67 14.56
CA GLY A 88 -7.95 3.02 15.73
C GLY A 88 -7.41 1.60 16.01
N MET A 89 -6.50 1.10 15.16
CA MET A 89 -5.84 -0.20 15.31
C MET A 89 -4.33 -0.10 15.02
N GLY A 90 -3.70 0.95 15.56
CA GLY A 90 -2.25 1.21 15.43
C GLY A 90 -1.93 2.67 15.08
N LEU A 91 -2.70 3.27 14.16
CA LEU A 91 -2.60 4.70 13.89
C LEU A 91 -3.49 5.48 14.87
N ASP A 92 -2.87 6.30 15.70
CA ASP A 92 -3.53 7.08 16.74
C ASP A 92 -4.25 8.31 16.17
N TRP A 93 -5.08 8.94 17.00
CA TRP A 93 -5.84 10.11 16.58
C TRP A 93 -4.95 11.31 16.22
N PRO A 94 -3.93 11.70 17.00
CA PRO A 94 -3.02 12.79 16.64
C PRO A 94 -2.35 12.61 15.27
N THR A 95 -1.96 11.39 14.89
CA THR A 95 -1.31 11.10 13.60
C THR A 95 -2.33 10.91 12.46
N SER A 96 -3.64 10.92 12.76
CA SER A 96 -4.74 10.78 11.79
C SER A 96 -5.39 12.11 11.39
N LEU A 97 -4.92 13.24 11.92
CA LEU A 97 -5.49 14.58 11.73
C LEU A 97 -4.93 15.33 10.52
#